data_AF-A0A949YVS2-F1
#
_entry.id   AF-A0A949YVS2-F1
#
_cell.length_a   1.000
_cell.length_b   1.000
_cell.length_c   1.000
_cell.angle_alpha   90.00
_cell.angle_beta   90.00
_cell.angle_gamma   90.00
#
_symmetry.space_group_name_H-M   'P 1'
#
loop_
_entity.id
_entity.type
_entity.pdbx_description
1 polymer ?
#
loop_
_entity_poly.entity_id
_entity_poly.type
_entity_poly.pdbx_seq_one_letter_code
_entity_poly.pdbx_strand_id
1 'polypeptide(L)'
;MRRETVPFRWRAPVFTLAIALALALVPLPGLAQTSSNPPPVTQAQPATTVHNPYGVKPGDVVTYANSYKVKDLVSPGVYYEVTQGMTMKVVPSEHMEWPPPYRDATEKYSQQVRLSPDGRTMVNYVAGQPFPFLDPNDPSIATKIIWNNAFRPITSDDYDLRFYDCEDIYAGRNRPYRVLDYFQIGHYAGYDEVGRTEVEPMPIDPDFKATNRYWLFGLYPILAPENLRGGGFIRYRYENPNKADDMWEWSTGARRVRRLNEGIMSDSVAGGGNPTAWDPDHYSGFNAKIEEYDYKFLGQKTMLASVNAAHSPEITCATDGGASACPENWELRPVYIVQTTPRWSSNNRQALHSKSILYIDNEMWFEPYVDEYDARGELWQNHIYWLTYRDRPVPDARVAIYPFKREFVVGAASTDVQSGLATMCYLPGKNTPERECWYINMGAVGRDFFTTDAMVRAAP
;
A
#
# COMPACT_ATOMS: atom_id res chain seq x y z
N MET A 1 63.98 -31.76 -6.61
CA MET A 1 64.85 -31.66 -7.82
C MET A 1 64.04 -32.07 -9.04
N ARG A 2 64.33 -31.53 -10.25
CA ARG A 2 63.86 -31.93 -11.61
C ARG A 2 62.33 -32.18 -11.75
N ARG A 3 61.52 -31.34 -12.43
CA ARG A 3 61.54 -30.86 -13.83
C ARG A 3 61.72 -31.96 -14.89
N GLU A 4 60.74 -32.08 -15.79
CA GLU A 4 60.75 -31.67 -17.22
C GLU A 4 59.26 -31.76 -17.68
N THR A 5 58.55 -30.91 -18.44
CA THR A 5 58.72 -29.71 -19.32
C THR A 5 59.04 -29.92 -20.81
N VAL A 6 58.10 -29.46 -21.68
CA VAL A 6 58.21 -28.85 -23.06
C VAL A 6 57.29 -29.55 -24.10
N PRO A 7 56.72 -28.92 -25.17
CA PRO A 7 56.61 -27.48 -25.61
C PRO A 7 55.13 -26.95 -25.62
N PHE A 8 54.74 -25.71 -25.96
CA PHE A 8 55.34 -24.45 -26.47
C PHE A 8 55.40 -24.18 -28.00
N ARG A 9 54.44 -23.37 -28.51
CA ARG A 9 54.54 -22.33 -29.60
C ARG A 9 53.15 -21.68 -29.77
N TRP A 10 52.89 -20.40 -29.47
CA TRP A 10 53.34 -19.12 -30.07
C TRP A 10 52.95 -18.87 -31.54
N ARG A 11 52.02 -17.93 -31.76
CA ARG A 11 52.10 -16.87 -32.78
C ARG A 11 51.11 -15.72 -32.50
N ALA A 12 51.60 -14.50 -32.61
CA ALA A 12 50.90 -13.21 -32.61
C ALA A 12 51.93 -12.13 -33.06
N PRO A 13 51.54 -10.86 -33.27
CA PRO A 13 50.31 -10.32 -33.85
C PRO A 13 50.60 -9.67 -35.23
N VAL A 14 49.63 -8.98 -35.83
CA VAL A 14 49.86 -7.97 -36.88
C VAL A 14 49.10 -6.69 -36.51
N PHE A 15 49.73 -5.53 -36.78
CA PHE A 15 49.27 -4.19 -36.39
C PHE A 15 48.81 -3.38 -37.63
N THR A 16 48.59 -2.08 -37.46
CA THR A 16 48.37 -1.04 -38.51
C THR A 16 47.07 -1.12 -39.32
N LEU A 17 46.42 -0.01 -39.71
CA LEU A 17 46.65 1.41 -39.43
C LEU A 17 45.29 2.14 -39.35
N ALA A 18 45.22 3.25 -38.61
CA ALA A 18 44.03 4.12 -38.56
C ALA A 18 43.92 5.05 -39.79
N ILE A 19 42.68 5.36 -40.18
CA ILE A 19 42.36 6.58 -40.93
C ILE A 19 41.23 7.30 -40.18
N ALA A 20 41.52 8.50 -39.69
CA ALA A 20 40.49 9.44 -39.29
C ALA A 20 40.16 10.34 -40.48
N LEU A 21 38.87 10.61 -40.72
CA LEU A 21 38.45 11.61 -41.68
C LEU A 21 37.38 12.51 -41.04
N ALA A 22 37.81 13.69 -40.59
CA ALA A 22 36.89 14.77 -40.26
C ALA A 22 36.47 15.47 -41.55
N LEU A 23 35.17 15.68 -41.74
CA LEU A 23 34.65 16.69 -42.67
C LEU A 23 33.95 17.79 -41.88
N ALA A 24 34.11 19.03 -42.35
CA ALA A 24 33.74 20.22 -41.61
C ALA A 24 32.26 20.61 -41.77
N LEU A 25 31.75 21.34 -40.78
CA LEU A 25 30.48 22.05 -40.83
C LEU A 25 30.48 23.14 -41.91
N VAL A 26 29.43 23.19 -42.70
CA VAL A 26 28.95 24.41 -43.40
C VAL A 26 27.44 24.47 -43.18
N PRO A 27 26.87 25.59 -42.69
CA PRO A 27 25.48 25.65 -42.27
C PRO A 27 24.51 25.85 -43.44
N LEU A 28 23.29 25.34 -43.30
CA LEU A 28 22.11 25.79 -44.03
C LEU A 28 21.21 26.63 -43.10
N PRO A 29 20.52 27.66 -43.61
CA PRO A 29 19.83 28.66 -42.79
C PRO A 29 18.55 28.11 -42.15
N GLY A 30 18.21 28.64 -40.98
CA GLY A 30 17.16 28.09 -40.14
C GLY A 30 15.73 28.36 -40.63
N LEU A 31 14.88 27.34 -40.47
CA LEU A 31 13.46 27.53 -40.21
C LEU A 31 13.25 27.42 -38.70
N ALA A 32 12.78 28.49 -38.07
CA ALA A 32 12.51 28.52 -36.64
C ALA A 32 11.21 27.75 -36.32
N GLN A 33 11.32 26.44 -36.11
CA GLN A 33 10.28 25.70 -35.41
C GLN A 33 10.39 25.99 -33.92
N THR A 34 9.36 26.65 -33.39
CA THR A 34 9.24 27.00 -31.98
C THR A 34 9.27 25.75 -31.12
N SER A 35 10.24 25.65 -30.22
CA SER A 35 10.27 24.65 -29.16
C SER A 35 9.20 24.96 -28.10
N SER A 36 7.94 24.68 -28.43
CA SER A 36 6.87 24.64 -27.45
C SER A 36 7.07 23.41 -26.56
N ASN A 37 7.83 23.59 -25.48
CA ASN A 37 7.82 22.63 -24.38
C ASN A 37 6.35 22.37 -23.99
N PRO A 38 5.92 21.11 -23.81
CA PRO A 38 4.59 20.86 -23.29
C PRO A 38 4.45 21.52 -21.90
N PRO A 39 3.28 22.08 -21.56
CA PRO A 39 3.06 22.68 -20.25
C PRO A 39 3.21 21.64 -19.12
N PRO A 40 3.48 22.09 -17.88
CA PRO A 40 3.61 21.19 -16.74
C PRO A 40 2.32 20.40 -16.48
N VAL A 41 2.52 19.21 -15.91
CA VAL A 41 1.53 18.16 -15.55
C VAL A 41 0.08 18.64 -15.44
N THR A 42 -0.69 18.43 -16.51
CA THR A 42 -2.16 18.46 -16.42
C THR A 42 -2.63 17.12 -15.84
N GLN A 43 -2.83 17.07 -14.51
CA GLN A 43 -3.61 15.99 -13.89
C GLN A 43 -5.02 15.93 -14.53
N ALA A 44 -5.70 14.78 -14.40
CA ALA A 44 -7.02 14.58 -14.99
C ALA A 44 -8.00 15.70 -14.58
N GLN A 45 -8.87 16.11 -15.52
CA GLN A 45 -9.85 17.18 -15.27
C GLN A 45 -10.67 16.87 -14.00
N PRO A 46 -10.96 17.87 -13.15
CA PRO A 46 -11.70 17.65 -11.92
C PRO A 46 -13.05 17.00 -12.24
N ALA A 47 -13.34 15.89 -11.54
CA ALA A 47 -14.56 15.12 -11.72
C ALA A 47 -15.82 16.00 -11.58
N THR A 48 -16.91 15.56 -12.22
CA THR A 48 -18.21 16.25 -12.18
C THR A 48 -18.58 16.65 -10.75
N THR A 49 -18.74 17.95 -10.53
CA THR A 49 -18.93 18.55 -9.19
C THR A 49 -20.05 17.85 -8.44
N VAL A 50 -19.69 17.17 -7.35
CA VAL A 50 -20.63 16.42 -6.51
C VAL A 50 -21.65 17.41 -5.92
N HIS A 51 -22.90 17.31 -6.38
CA HIS A 51 -24.00 18.09 -5.84
C HIS A 51 -24.42 17.52 -4.48
N ASN A 52 -23.64 17.82 -3.44
CA ASN A 52 -24.07 17.65 -2.06
C ASN A 52 -24.82 18.94 -1.62
N PRO A 53 -26.17 18.91 -1.50
CA PRO A 53 -26.95 20.08 -1.12
C PRO A 53 -26.74 20.50 0.35
N TYR A 54 -26.06 19.68 1.16
CA TYR A 54 -25.81 19.93 2.58
C TYR A 54 -24.43 20.57 2.88
N GLY A 55 -23.55 20.67 1.87
CA GLY A 55 -22.37 21.53 1.84
C GLY A 55 -21.54 21.56 3.13
N VAL A 56 -20.92 20.43 3.50
CA VAL A 56 -19.87 20.44 4.53
C VAL A 56 -18.68 21.28 4.06
N LYS A 57 -18.09 22.05 4.98
CA LYS A 57 -16.96 22.96 4.68
C LYS A 57 -15.89 22.86 5.77
N PRO A 58 -14.65 23.33 5.51
CA PRO A 58 -13.62 23.43 6.54
C PRO A 58 -14.11 24.13 7.81
N GLY A 59 -13.84 23.51 8.96
CA GLY A 59 -14.31 23.95 10.28
C GLY A 59 -15.64 23.32 10.73
N ASP A 60 -16.38 22.61 9.88
CA ASP A 60 -17.51 21.79 10.34
C ASP A 60 -17.04 20.55 11.10
N VAL A 61 -17.75 20.18 12.17
CA VAL A 61 -17.59 18.88 12.84
C VAL A 61 -18.80 18.01 12.52
N VAL A 62 -18.53 16.82 12.00
CA VAL A 62 -19.50 15.76 11.71
C VAL A 62 -19.52 14.76 12.85
N THR A 63 -20.72 14.35 13.21
CA THR A 63 -21.07 13.46 14.31
C THR A 63 -22.30 12.65 13.89
N TYR A 64 -22.76 11.71 14.72
CA TYR A 64 -24.06 11.06 14.54
C TYR A 64 -25.20 12.05 14.19
N ALA A 65 -25.28 13.20 14.87
CA ALA A 65 -26.41 14.12 14.79
C ALA A 65 -26.53 14.86 13.45
N ASN A 66 -25.46 14.92 12.67
CA ASN A 66 -25.40 15.56 11.35
C ASN A 66 -24.76 14.66 10.27
N SER A 67 -24.67 13.35 10.53
CA SER A 67 -24.10 12.32 9.65
C SER A 67 -24.70 12.34 8.23
N TYR A 68 -26.01 12.62 8.12
CA TYR A 68 -26.72 12.74 6.86
C TYR A 68 -26.07 13.73 5.86
N LYS A 69 -25.27 14.69 6.34
CA LYS A 69 -24.54 15.65 5.49
C LYS A 69 -23.39 15.01 4.70
N VAL A 70 -22.81 13.90 5.17
CA VAL A 70 -21.66 13.23 4.53
C VAL A 70 -22.01 11.94 3.81
N LYS A 71 -23.27 11.50 3.85
CA LYS A 71 -23.71 10.20 3.31
C LYS A 71 -23.25 9.95 1.86
N ASP A 72 -23.31 10.97 1.00
CA ASP A 72 -22.92 10.89 -0.41
C ASP A 72 -21.48 11.37 -0.67
N LEU A 73 -20.71 11.66 0.39
CA LEU A 73 -19.30 12.07 0.38
C LEU A 73 -18.34 11.02 0.96
N VAL A 74 -18.81 9.93 1.58
CA VAL A 74 -17.97 8.85 2.11
C VAL A 74 -18.47 7.49 1.61
N SER A 75 -17.76 6.39 1.88
CA SER A 75 -18.30 5.06 1.56
C SER A 75 -19.50 4.69 2.45
N PRO A 76 -20.36 3.74 2.04
CA PRO A 76 -21.36 3.13 2.91
C PRO A 76 -20.81 2.66 4.28
N GLY A 77 -19.60 2.10 4.32
CA GLY A 77 -18.90 1.70 5.53
C GLY A 77 -18.47 2.86 6.43
N VAL A 78 -17.76 3.85 5.87
CA VAL A 78 -17.39 5.06 6.63
C VAL A 78 -18.63 5.81 7.13
N TYR A 79 -19.73 5.80 6.38
CA TYR A 79 -21.02 6.33 6.84
C TYR A 79 -21.61 5.51 7.99
N TYR A 80 -21.50 4.17 7.96
CA TYR A 80 -21.87 3.31 9.09
C TYR A 80 -21.10 3.72 10.35
N GLU A 81 -19.78 3.92 10.28
CA GLU A 81 -18.98 4.32 11.45
C GLU A 81 -19.38 5.69 12.03
N VAL A 82 -19.69 6.67 11.18
CA VAL A 82 -20.26 7.96 11.66
C VAL A 82 -21.64 7.76 12.32
N THR A 83 -22.42 6.74 11.93
CA THR A 83 -23.64 6.33 12.65
C THR A 83 -23.37 5.49 13.90
N GLN A 84 -22.23 4.81 14.01
CA GLN A 84 -21.73 4.20 15.26
C GLN A 84 -21.04 5.19 16.18
N GLY A 85 -20.82 6.44 15.76
CA GLY A 85 -20.37 7.52 16.64
C GLY A 85 -18.96 8.04 16.35
N MET A 86 -18.29 7.57 15.28
CA MET A 86 -17.09 8.22 14.76
C MET A 86 -17.37 9.69 14.46
N THR A 87 -16.40 10.57 14.74
CA THR A 87 -16.52 12.01 14.48
C THR A 87 -15.43 12.50 13.52
N MET A 88 -15.81 13.42 12.62
CA MET A 88 -14.93 13.97 11.60
C MET A 88 -14.82 15.48 11.79
N LYS A 89 -13.61 16.03 11.77
CA LYS A 89 -13.34 17.46 11.71
C LYS A 89 -12.99 17.80 10.26
N VAL A 90 -13.87 18.51 9.56
CA VAL A 90 -13.64 18.86 8.16
C VAL A 90 -12.56 19.95 8.07
N VAL A 91 -11.55 19.76 7.24
CA VAL A 91 -10.44 20.71 7.01
C VAL A 91 -10.28 21.05 5.52
N PRO A 92 -9.54 22.11 5.14
CA PRO A 92 -9.21 22.35 3.74
C PRO A 92 -8.28 21.27 3.22
N SER A 93 -8.41 20.89 1.94
CA SER A 93 -7.53 19.90 1.31
C SER A 93 -6.15 20.48 1.00
N GLU A 94 -5.09 19.70 1.21
CA GLU A 94 -3.71 20.07 0.82
C GLU A 94 -3.24 19.24 -0.38
N HIS A 95 -2.60 19.87 -1.37
CA HIS A 95 -1.99 19.16 -2.50
C HIS A 95 -0.75 18.37 -2.05
N MET A 96 -0.59 17.16 -2.60
CA MET A 96 0.49 16.24 -2.25
C MET A 96 1.41 16.01 -3.44
N GLU A 97 2.70 16.30 -3.25
CA GLU A 97 3.74 16.05 -4.23
C GLU A 97 4.35 14.65 -4.03
N TRP A 98 4.65 13.95 -5.11
CA TRP A 98 5.38 12.69 -4.99
C TRP A 98 6.83 12.90 -4.51
N PRO A 99 7.40 11.97 -3.73
CA PRO A 99 8.83 11.90 -3.47
C PRO A 99 9.66 12.14 -4.75
N PRO A 100 10.64 13.06 -4.75
CA PRO A 100 11.45 13.36 -5.93
C PRO A 100 12.04 12.12 -6.64
N PRO A 101 12.60 11.11 -5.93
CA PRO A 101 13.12 9.91 -6.59
C PRO A 101 12.03 9.11 -7.32
N TYR A 102 10.83 9.01 -6.75
CA TYR A 102 9.68 8.35 -7.33
C TYR A 102 9.15 9.10 -8.57
N ARG A 103 9.04 10.43 -8.49
CA ARG A 103 8.65 11.27 -9.64
C ARG A 103 9.69 11.17 -10.78
N ASP A 104 10.96 11.32 -10.47
CA ASP A 104 12.04 11.30 -11.47
C ASP A 104 12.17 9.91 -12.13
N ALA A 105 11.91 8.83 -11.39
CA ALA A 105 11.74 7.48 -11.94
C ALA A 105 10.50 7.36 -12.83
N THR A 106 9.36 7.93 -12.41
CA THR A 106 8.10 7.95 -13.18
C THR A 106 8.28 8.63 -14.53
N GLU A 107 8.87 9.82 -14.56
CA GLU A 107 9.15 10.58 -15.79
C GLU A 107 10.06 9.80 -16.76
N LYS A 108 11.02 9.06 -16.21
CA LYS A 108 12.01 8.28 -16.95
C LYS A 108 11.49 6.95 -17.50
N TYR A 109 10.60 6.25 -16.78
CA TYR A 109 10.22 4.86 -17.08
C TYR A 109 8.76 4.63 -17.48
N SER A 110 7.80 5.48 -17.08
CA SER A 110 6.37 5.23 -17.34
C SER A 110 6.02 5.07 -18.82
N GLN A 111 6.72 5.79 -19.72
CA GLN A 111 6.42 5.79 -21.16
C GLN A 111 6.57 4.42 -21.85
N GLN A 112 7.35 3.49 -21.30
CA GLN A 112 7.51 2.12 -21.85
C GLN A 112 6.55 1.09 -21.25
N VAL A 113 5.88 1.38 -20.12
CA VAL A 113 5.06 0.43 -19.37
C VAL A 113 3.75 0.15 -20.11
N ARG A 114 3.42 -1.12 -20.31
CA ARG A 114 2.16 -1.57 -20.93
C ARG A 114 1.53 -2.66 -20.07
N LEU A 115 0.25 -2.93 -20.26
CA LEU A 115 -0.34 -4.20 -19.80
C LEU A 115 0.00 -5.31 -20.81
N SER A 116 0.00 -6.55 -20.34
CA SER A 116 0.08 -7.75 -21.18
C SER A 116 -1.15 -7.89 -22.10
N PRO A 117 -1.09 -8.73 -23.16
CA PRO A 117 -2.21 -8.90 -24.09
C PRO A 117 -3.50 -9.48 -23.48
N ASP A 118 -3.40 -10.15 -22.32
CA ASP A 118 -4.54 -10.62 -21.52
C ASP A 118 -5.00 -9.59 -20.46
N GLY A 119 -4.34 -8.43 -20.39
CA GLY A 119 -4.65 -7.33 -19.48
C GLY A 119 -4.31 -7.58 -18.01
N ARG A 120 -3.60 -8.68 -17.68
CA ARG A 120 -3.36 -9.08 -16.28
C ARG A 120 -2.09 -8.48 -15.68
N THR A 121 -0.94 -8.59 -16.34
CA THR A 121 0.36 -8.13 -15.81
C THR A 121 0.82 -6.83 -16.44
N MET A 122 1.82 -6.21 -15.82
CA MET A 122 2.63 -5.18 -16.46
C MET A 122 3.73 -5.78 -17.35
N VAL A 123 4.19 -5.00 -18.33
CA VAL A 123 5.30 -5.31 -19.24
C VAL A 123 6.18 -4.06 -19.36
N ASN A 124 7.49 -4.25 -19.27
CA ASN A 124 8.51 -3.19 -19.23
C ASN A 124 8.40 -2.22 -18.03
N TYR A 125 7.81 -2.66 -16.90
CA TYR A 125 7.92 -1.89 -15.66
C TYR A 125 9.37 -1.86 -15.15
N VAL A 126 9.76 -0.81 -14.42
CA VAL A 126 11.10 -0.63 -13.85
C VAL A 126 11.05 0.07 -12.48
N ALA A 127 10.49 1.28 -12.42
CA ALA A 127 10.37 2.09 -11.20
C ALA A 127 9.41 3.28 -11.39
N GLY A 128 8.92 3.85 -10.28
CA GLY A 128 7.95 4.95 -10.24
C GLY A 128 6.52 4.52 -10.58
N GLN A 129 5.62 5.47 -10.85
CA GLN A 129 4.22 5.21 -11.20
C GLN A 129 4.14 4.44 -12.54
N PRO A 130 3.47 3.27 -12.59
CA PRO A 130 3.31 2.52 -13.84
C PRO A 130 2.54 3.26 -14.93
N PHE A 131 1.40 3.86 -14.58
CA PHE A 131 0.44 4.48 -15.50
C PHE A 131 0.00 5.87 -15.02
N PRO A 132 0.90 6.88 -14.98
CA PRO A 132 0.59 8.23 -14.53
C PRO A 132 -0.40 8.97 -15.45
N PHE A 133 -0.61 8.49 -16.68
CA PHE A 133 -1.59 9.01 -17.63
C PHE A 133 -2.73 8.00 -17.81
N LEU A 134 -3.90 8.31 -17.26
CA LEU A 134 -5.12 7.51 -17.39
C LEU A 134 -6.12 8.20 -18.32
N ASP A 135 -6.64 7.46 -19.29
CA ASP A 135 -7.79 7.86 -20.11
C ASP A 135 -9.07 7.22 -19.52
N PRO A 136 -10.08 7.99 -19.08
CA PRO A 136 -11.37 7.46 -18.59
C PRO A 136 -12.10 6.54 -19.58
N ASN A 137 -11.73 6.55 -20.86
CA ASN A 137 -12.32 5.72 -21.92
C ASN A 137 -11.53 4.42 -22.18
N ASP A 138 -10.36 4.22 -21.56
CA ASP A 138 -9.59 2.98 -21.67
C ASP A 138 -10.32 1.83 -20.96
N PRO A 139 -10.71 0.74 -21.64
CA PRO A 139 -11.37 -0.40 -21.00
C PRO A 139 -10.53 -1.06 -19.90
N SER A 140 -9.22 -0.79 -19.87
CA SER A 140 -8.25 -1.30 -18.90
C SER A 140 -7.93 -0.30 -17.78
N ILE A 141 -8.58 0.87 -17.73
CA ILE A 141 -8.29 1.92 -16.72
C ILE A 141 -8.37 1.37 -15.29
N ALA A 142 -9.33 0.49 -15.02
CA ALA A 142 -9.50 -0.11 -13.70
C ALA A 142 -8.23 -0.87 -13.26
N THR A 143 -7.73 -1.78 -14.09
CA THR A 143 -6.49 -2.53 -13.81
C THR A 143 -5.26 -1.62 -13.72
N LYS A 144 -5.20 -0.53 -14.51
CA LYS A 144 -4.13 0.47 -14.41
C LYS A 144 -4.14 1.23 -13.09
N ILE A 145 -5.31 1.59 -12.57
CA ILE A 145 -5.46 2.21 -11.25
C ILE A 145 -4.96 1.25 -10.15
N ILE A 146 -5.27 -0.05 -10.24
CA ILE A 146 -4.80 -1.02 -9.24
C ILE A 146 -3.29 -1.25 -9.32
N TRP A 147 -2.70 -1.36 -10.52
CA TRP A 147 -1.24 -1.40 -10.66
C TRP A 147 -0.57 -0.12 -10.15
N ASN A 148 -1.21 1.04 -10.30
CA ASN A 148 -0.73 2.29 -9.70
C ASN A 148 -0.81 2.30 -8.17
N ASN A 149 -1.82 1.66 -7.58
CA ASN A 149 -1.96 1.52 -6.13
C ASN A 149 -0.93 0.55 -5.52
N ALA A 150 -0.64 -0.59 -6.16
CA ALA A 150 0.36 -1.52 -5.62
C ALA A 150 1.81 -0.99 -5.71
N PHE A 151 2.11 -0.14 -6.70
CA PHE A 151 3.40 0.54 -6.86
C PHE A 151 3.33 2.03 -6.45
N ARG A 152 2.51 2.36 -5.44
CA ARG A 152 2.36 3.71 -4.86
C ARG A 152 3.60 4.14 -4.05
N PRO A 153 3.77 5.42 -3.69
CA PRO A 153 5.00 5.93 -3.09
C PRO A 153 5.47 5.23 -1.79
N ILE A 154 4.59 4.80 -0.88
CA ILE A 154 4.97 4.08 0.35
C ILE A 154 5.43 2.65 0.11
N THR A 155 5.04 2.03 -1.02
CA THR A 155 5.46 0.67 -1.43
C THR A 155 6.32 0.75 -2.69
N SER A 156 7.43 1.49 -2.58
CA SER A 156 8.35 1.78 -3.68
C SER A 156 9.78 1.29 -3.46
N ASP A 157 10.14 0.79 -2.27
CA ASP A 157 11.52 0.38 -1.96
C ASP A 157 11.62 -0.62 -0.77
N ASP A 158 11.82 -0.14 0.46
CA ASP A 158 11.77 -0.92 1.71
C ASP A 158 10.93 -0.18 2.75
N TYR A 159 10.19 -0.90 3.58
CA TYR A 159 9.52 -0.31 4.74
C TYR A 159 9.48 -1.25 5.94
N ASP A 160 9.56 -0.65 7.13
CA ASP A 160 9.52 -1.32 8.43
C ASP A 160 8.70 -0.46 9.41
N LEU A 161 7.49 -0.91 9.72
CA LEU A 161 6.60 -0.39 10.74
C LEU A 161 6.81 -1.20 12.03
N ARG A 162 7.31 -0.57 13.09
CA ARG A 162 7.64 -1.23 14.35
C ARG A 162 6.68 -0.94 15.48
N PHE A 163 6.45 -1.95 16.32
CA PHE A 163 5.75 -1.84 17.61
C PHE A 163 4.39 -1.12 17.54
N TYR A 164 3.63 -1.35 16.48
CA TYR A 164 2.23 -0.92 16.41
C TYR A 164 1.36 -1.83 17.31
N ASP A 165 0.29 -1.27 17.86
CA ASP A 165 -0.67 -2.01 18.69
C ASP A 165 -2.10 -1.94 18.11
N CYS A 166 -2.88 -3.00 18.36
CA CYS A 166 -4.27 -3.13 17.91
C CYS A 166 -5.17 -3.63 19.03
N GLU A 167 -6.41 -3.16 19.05
CA GLU A 167 -7.41 -3.46 20.06
C GLU A 167 -8.68 -4.03 19.40
N ASP A 168 -9.01 -5.28 19.69
CA ASP A 168 -10.29 -5.89 19.29
C ASP A 168 -11.39 -5.36 20.21
N ILE A 169 -12.39 -4.71 19.65
CA ILE A 169 -13.49 -4.05 20.37
C ILE A 169 -14.80 -4.31 19.61
N TYR A 170 -15.94 -4.12 20.25
CA TYR A 170 -17.20 -3.97 19.50
C TYR A 170 -17.56 -2.49 19.36
N ALA A 171 -17.85 -2.05 18.14
CA ALA A 171 -18.36 -0.71 17.85
C ALA A 171 -19.73 -0.45 18.52
N GLY A 172 -20.09 0.84 18.65
CA GLY A 172 -21.43 1.28 19.01
C GLY A 172 -21.46 2.66 19.67
N ARG A 173 -22.44 3.47 19.28
CA ARG A 173 -22.54 4.87 19.70
C ARG A 173 -22.72 5.03 21.22
N ASN A 174 -21.78 5.73 21.84
CA ASN A 174 -21.63 5.91 23.29
C ASN A 174 -21.50 4.59 24.08
N ARG A 175 -21.00 3.54 23.43
CA ARG A 175 -20.68 2.26 24.09
C ARG A 175 -19.48 2.44 25.02
N PRO A 176 -19.45 1.83 26.22
CA PRO A 176 -18.26 1.85 27.06
C PRO A 176 -17.08 1.16 26.36
N TYR A 177 -15.94 1.85 26.30
CA TYR A 177 -14.68 1.30 25.80
C TYR A 177 -14.31 0.03 26.57
N ARG A 178 -14.17 -1.09 25.84
CA ARG A 178 -13.86 -2.40 26.42
C ARG A 178 -13.19 -3.31 25.40
N VAL A 179 -11.85 -3.26 25.39
CA VAL A 179 -10.97 -4.19 24.70
C VAL A 179 -11.36 -5.65 25.03
N LEU A 180 -11.39 -6.48 24.00
CA LEU A 180 -11.66 -7.92 24.03
C LEU A 180 -10.34 -8.69 23.99
N ASP A 181 -9.44 -8.31 23.08
CA ASP A 181 -8.05 -8.76 22.99
C ASP A 181 -7.14 -7.62 22.52
N TYR A 182 -5.84 -7.73 22.81
CA TYR A 182 -4.83 -6.71 22.52
C TYR A 182 -3.62 -7.34 21.82
N PHE A 183 -3.32 -6.81 20.64
CA PHE A 183 -2.15 -7.20 19.86
C PHE A 183 -1.07 -6.14 19.95
N GLN A 184 0.18 -6.60 19.94
CA GLN A 184 1.31 -5.75 19.61
C GLN A 184 2.23 -6.54 18.67
N ILE A 185 2.69 -5.92 17.60
CA ILE A 185 3.50 -6.57 16.57
C ILE A 185 4.88 -5.91 16.53
N GLY A 186 5.94 -6.72 16.52
CA GLY A 186 7.32 -6.24 16.51
C GLY A 186 7.66 -5.50 15.22
N HIS A 187 7.45 -6.16 14.07
CA HIS A 187 7.62 -5.57 12.74
C HIS A 187 6.45 -5.93 11.82
N TYR A 188 6.06 -4.96 11.01
CA TYR A 188 5.29 -5.08 9.78
C TYR A 188 6.16 -4.50 8.68
N ALA A 189 6.68 -5.36 7.82
CA ALA A 189 7.78 -5.01 6.93
C ALA A 189 7.53 -5.45 5.49
N GLY A 190 8.03 -4.68 4.55
CA GLY A 190 8.01 -4.99 3.12
C GLY A 190 9.33 -4.63 2.44
N TYR A 191 9.64 -5.34 1.36
CA TYR A 191 10.80 -5.09 0.52
C TYR A 191 10.45 -5.42 -0.92
N ASP A 192 10.44 -4.41 -1.78
CA ASP A 192 10.23 -4.55 -3.20
C ASP A 192 11.56 -4.90 -3.88
N GLU A 193 11.61 -6.02 -4.60
CA GLU A 193 12.74 -6.42 -5.45
C GLU A 193 12.69 -5.71 -6.83
N VAL A 194 11.56 -5.08 -7.19
CA VAL A 194 11.35 -4.33 -8.43
C VAL A 194 10.63 -3.02 -8.10
N GLY A 195 11.12 -1.89 -8.61
CA GLY A 195 10.48 -0.58 -8.39
C GLY A 195 11.32 0.42 -7.62
N ARG A 196 12.37 -0.09 -6.95
CA ARG A 196 13.27 0.59 -6.00
C ARG A 196 13.78 1.94 -6.53
N THR A 197 13.72 2.98 -5.71
CA THR A 197 14.05 4.37 -6.10
C THR A 197 15.05 5.09 -5.21
N GLU A 198 15.39 4.55 -4.03
CA GLU A 198 16.23 5.22 -3.04
C GLU A 198 17.31 4.32 -2.41
N VAL A 199 17.06 3.02 -2.24
CA VAL A 199 17.97 2.13 -1.50
C VAL A 199 18.53 1.02 -2.40
N GLU A 200 19.86 1.04 -2.57
CA GLU A 200 20.58 0.03 -3.36
C GLU A 200 20.31 -1.40 -2.86
N PRO A 201 20.08 -2.38 -3.74
CA PRO A 201 20.25 -2.33 -5.20
C PRO A 201 19.09 -1.64 -5.95
N MET A 202 19.39 -0.66 -6.80
CA MET A 202 18.40 0.08 -7.60
C MET A 202 18.54 -0.16 -9.12
N PRO A 203 17.44 -0.04 -9.91
CA PRO A 203 16.02 0.01 -9.49
C PRO A 203 15.40 -1.39 -9.30
N ILE A 204 16.21 -2.45 -9.45
CA ILE A 204 15.79 -3.85 -9.42
C ILE A 204 16.87 -4.65 -8.70
N ASP A 205 16.48 -5.41 -7.68
CA ASP A 205 17.37 -6.34 -6.99
C ASP A 205 17.79 -7.48 -7.93
N PRO A 206 19.09 -7.86 -8.00
CA PRO A 206 19.53 -9.03 -8.74
C PRO A 206 18.78 -10.34 -8.45
N ASP A 207 18.17 -10.49 -7.27
CA ASP A 207 17.41 -11.67 -6.86
C ASP A 207 16.15 -11.92 -7.71
N PHE A 208 15.45 -10.87 -8.14
CA PHE A 208 14.25 -10.96 -8.98
C PHE A 208 14.50 -11.79 -10.26
N LYS A 209 15.71 -11.68 -10.82
CA LYS A 209 16.13 -12.43 -12.02
C LYS A 209 16.34 -13.93 -11.78
N ALA A 210 16.48 -14.34 -10.53
CA ALA A 210 16.62 -15.74 -10.11
C ALA A 210 15.32 -16.31 -9.53
N THR A 211 14.50 -15.50 -8.84
CA THR A 211 13.32 -15.96 -8.09
C THR A 211 11.97 -15.51 -8.66
N ASN A 212 11.94 -14.50 -9.53
CA ASN A 212 10.73 -13.85 -10.06
C ASN A 212 9.79 -13.26 -8.98
N ARG A 213 10.31 -13.03 -7.76
CA ARG A 213 9.62 -12.30 -6.70
C ARG A 213 9.77 -10.81 -6.94
N TYR A 214 8.69 -10.05 -6.96
CA TYR A 214 8.80 -8.58 -7.03
C TYR A 214 8.58 -7.89 -5.69
N TRP A 215 7.89 -8.54 -4.75
CA TRP A 215 7.63 -8.02 -3.40
C TRP A 215 7.73 -9.12 -2.35
N LEU A 216 8.35 -8.78 -1.22
CA LEU A 216 8.48 -9.61 -0.02
C LEU A 216 7.79 -8.91 1.14
N PHE A 217 7.12 -9.67 2.00
CA PHE A 217 6.40 -9.15 3.16
C PHE A 217 6.58 -10.04 4.40
N GLY A 218 6.55 -9.43 5.58
CA GLY A 218 6.67 -10.10 6.86
C GLY A 218 5.97 -9.36 7.99
N LEU A 219 5.21 -10.10 8.79
CA LEU A 219 4.51 -9.60 9.98
C LEU A 219 4.90 -10.53 11.14
N TYR A 220 5.98 -10.18 11.84
CA TYR A 220 6.54 -10.94 12.96
C TYR A 220 7.58 -10.11 13.75
N PRO A 221 7.95 -10.50 14.98
CA PRO A 221 7.22 -11.43 15.84
C PRO A 221 5.98 -10.74 16.43
N ILE A 222 4.91 -11.50 16.64
CA ILE A 222 3.81 -11.08 17.53
C ILE A 222 4.39 -10.94 18.95
N LEU A 223 4.14 -9.83 19.63
CA LEU A 223 4.62 -9.52 20.98
C LEU A 223 3.53 -9.70 22.04
N ALA A 224 2.28 -9.45 21.67
CA ALA A 224 1.07 -9.73 22.45
C ALA A 224 -0.07 -10.16 21.50
N PRO A 225 -1.04 -10.96 21.95
CA PRO A 225 -1.18 -11.53 23.30
C PRO A 225 -0.24 -12.73 23.57
N GLU A 226 -0.16 -13.18 24.83
CA GLU A 226 0.79 -14.21 25.31
C GLU A 226 0.67 -15.54 24.54
N ASN A 227 -0.55 -15.95 24.18
CA ASN A 227 -0.83 -17.17 23.42
C ASN A 227 -0.33 -17.13 21.97
N LEU A 228 -0.07 -15.94 21.41
CA LEU A 228 0.44 -15.74 20.07
C LEU A 228 1.90 -15.25 20.05
N ARG A 229 2.48 -14.86 21.19
CA ARG A 229 3.83 -14.27 21.27
C ARG A 229 4.89 -15.16 20.60
N GLY A 230 5.69 -14.53 19.75
CA GLY A 230 6.72 -15.16 18.92
C GLY A 230 6.21 -15.65 17.58
N GLY A 231 4.90 -15.61 17.33
CA GLY A 231 4.28 -16.03 16.07
C GLY A 231 4.41 -14.97 14.99
N GLY A 232 3.83 -15.27 13.82
CA GLY A 232 3.82 -14.36 12.67
C GLY A 232 3.87 -15.11 11.35
N PHE A 233 4.00 -14.37 10.25
CA PHE A 233 4.11 -14.96 8.92
C PHE A 233 4.98 -14.11 7.97
N ILE A 234 5.33 -14.73 6.84
CA ILE A 234 5.95 -14.08 5.67
C ILE A 234 5.19 -14.45 4.38
N ARG A 235 5.22 -13.57 3.38
CA ARG A 235 4.60 -13.73 2.05
C ARG A 235 5.57 -13.28 0.96
N TYR A 236 5.72 -14.07 -0.10
CA TYR A 236 6.47 -13.69 -1.31
C TYR A 236 5.50 -13.59 -2.49
N ARG A 237 5.52 -12.45 -3.20
CA ARG A 237 4.68 -12.20 -4.37
C ARG A 237 5.48 -12.27 -5.67
N TYR A 238 4.94 -13.00 -6.64
CA TYR A 238 5.57 -13.31 -7.93
C TYR A 238 4.92 -12.56 -9.09
N GLU A 239 5.74 -12.13 -10.06
CA GLU A 239 5.30 -11.48 -11.32
C GLU A 239 4.50 -12.44 -12.22
N ASN A 240 4.78 -13.75 -12.15
CA ASN A 240 4.04 -14.75 -12.90
C ASN A 240 2.55 -14.78 -12.48
N PRO A 241 1.60 -14.40 -13.37
CA PRO A 241 0.18 -14.26 -13.03
C PRO A 241 -0.55 -15.59 -12.88
N ASN A 242 0.15 -16.70 -13.10
CA ASN A 242 -0.35 -18.07 -12.92
C ASN A 242 0.37 -18.78 -11.76
N LYS A 243 1.12 -18.04 -10.94
CA LYS A 243 1.70 -18.51 -9.69
C LYS A 243 1.12 -17.73 -8.50
N ALA A 244 0.44 -18.47 -7.63
CA ALA A 244 0.05 -18.09 -6.28
C ALA A 244 1.21 -17.49 -5.48
N ASP A 245 0.93 -16.54 -4.60
CA ASP A 245 1.89 -16.05 -3.61
C ASP A 245 2.31 -17.19 -2.67
N ASP A 246 3.61 -17.25 -2.32
CA ASP A 246 4.11 -18.26 -1.37
C ASP A 246 4.11 -17.67 0.04
N MET A 247 3.30 -18.22 0.95
CA MET A 247 3.11 -17.71 2.31
C MET A 247 3.42 -18.78 3.37
N TRP A 248 4.08 -18.38 4.47
CA TRP A 248 4.40 -19.28 5.59
C TRP A 248 4.15 -18.61 6.95
N GLU A 249 3.44 -19.32 7.82
CA GLU A 249 3.19 -19.01 9.24
C GLU A 249 4.21 -19.73 10.13
N TRP A 250 4.70 -19.09 11.20
CA TRP A 250 5.30 -19.78 12.34
C TRP A 250 4.29 -19.85 13.50
N SER A 251 3.76 -21.05 13.75
CA SER A 251 2.84 -21.30 14.86
C SER A 251 3.62 -21.74 16.10
N THR A 252 3.65 -20.87 17.12
CA THR A 252 4.44 -21.04 18.35
C THR A 252 3.96 -22.21 19.20
N GLY A 253 2.65 -22.36 19.40
CA GLY A 253 2.05 -23.49 20.10
C GLY A 253 2.34 -24.85 19.44
N ALA A 254 2.38 -24.88 18.10
CA ALA A 254 2.75 -26.08 17.34
C ALA A 254 4.27 -26.28 17.20
N ARG A 255 5.08 -25.24 17.45
CA ARG A 255 6.51 -25.12 17.11
C ARG A 255 6.83 -25.59 15.68
N ARG A 256 6.04 -25.13 14.71
CA ARG A 256 6.16 -25.53 13.30
C ARG A 256 5.94 -24.35 12.36
N VAL A 257 6.79 -24.27 11.35
CA VAL A 257 6.51 -23.50 10.14
C VAL A 257 5.44 -24.24 9.34
N ARG A 258 4.41 -23.54 8.88
CA ARG A 258 3.32 -24.06 8.04
C ARG A 258 3.23 -23.21 6.79
N ARG A 259 3.12 -23.83 5.62
CA ARG A 259 2.76 -23.11 4.39
C ARG A 259 1.25 -22.87 4.40
N LEU A 260 0.83 -21.64 4.11
CA LEU A 260 -0.58 -21.26 3.97
C LEU A 260 -1.04 -21.32 2.50
N ASN A 261 -2.35 -21.21 2.28
CA ASN A 261 -3.01 -21.08 0.99
C ASN A 261 -3.64 -19.68 0.85
N GLU A 262 -3.79 -19.21 -0.37
CA GLU A 262 -4.26 -17.84 -0.66
C GLU A 262 -5.68 -17.55 -0.14
N GLY A 263 -6.53 -18.58 0.01
CA GLY A 263 -7.85 -18.41 0.62
C GLY A 263 -7.84 -17.90 2.06
N ILE A 264 -6.75 -18.10 2.82
CA ILE A 264 -6.59 -17.56 4.18
C ILE A 264 -6.22 -16.06 4.15
N MET A 265 -5.77 -15.53 3.01
CA MET A 265 -5.39 -14.11 2.90
C MET A 265 -6.61 -13.19 2.83
N SER A 266 -7.79 -13.71 2.48
CA SER A 266 -9.09 -13.00 2.51
C SER A 266 -10.00 -13.50 3.63
N ASP A 267 -9.40 -13.98 4.72
CA ASP A 267 -10.06 -14.51 5.92
C ASP A 267 -9.42 -13.89 7.16
N SER A 268 -10.26 -13.38 8.08
CA SER A 268 -9.81 -12.73 9.32
C SER A 268 -9.14 -13.69 10.31
N VAL A 269 -9.21 -14.99 10.07
CA VAL A 269 -8.60 -16.05 10.91
C VAL A 269 -7.06 -16.08 10.84
N ALA A 270 -6.43 -15.34 9.93
CA ALA A 270 -4.97 -15.36 9.65
C ALA A 270 -4.04 -14.81 10.75
N GLY A 271 -4.54 -14.59 11.97
CA GLY A 271 -3.77 -14.29 13.19
C GLY A 271 -3.66 -15.46 14.17
N GLY A 272 -4.03 -16.69 13.79
CA GLY A 272 -3.98 -17.85 14.68
C GLY A 272 -5.28 -18.16 15.43
N GLY A 273 -6.42 -17.68 14.93
CA GLY A 273 -7.76 -18.00 15.49
C GLY A 273 -8.31 -17.00 16.52
N ASN A 274 -7.77 -15.77 16.55
CA ASN A 274 -8.29 -14.66 17.36
C ASN A 274 -9.44 -13.90 16.66
N PRO A 275 -10.26 -13.11 17.39
CA PRO A 275 -11.44 -12.42 16.86
C PRO A 275 -11.11 -11.05 16.21
N THR A 276 -10.02 -10.97 15.46
CA THR A 276 -9.69 -9.76 14.67
C THR A 276 -10.65 -9.61 13.50
N ALA A 277 -10.92 -8.37 13.07
CA ALA A 277 -11.61 -8.06 11.82
C ALA A 277 -10.66 -8.10 10.60
N TRP A 278 -9.35 -7.93 10.79
CA TRP A 278 -8.38 -7.84 9.69
C TRP A 278 -8.02 -9.17 9.04
N ASP A 279 -7.97 -9.18 7.71
CA ASP A 279 -7.39 -10.20 6.85
C ASP A 279 -6.06 -9.73 6.16
N PRO A 280 -5.17 -10.65 5.74
CA PRO A 280 -3.89 -10.29 5.12
C PRO A 280 -3.91 -9.58 3.77
N ASP A 281 -5.01 -9.63 3.02
CA ASP A 281 -5.19 -8.90 1.76
C ASP A 281 -5.70 -7.46 1.98
N HIS A 282 -6.02 -7.06 3.22
CA HIS A 282 -6.22 -5.66 3.65
C HIS A 282 -5.10 -5.10 4.54
N TYR A 283 -3.98 -5.81 4.63
CA TYR A 283 -2.77 -5.27 5.26
C TYR A 283 -2.09 -4.22 4.37
N SER A 284 -2.17 -2.95 4.79
CA SER A 284 -1.79 -1.72 4.06
C SER A 284 -2.62 -1.48 2.79
N GLY A 285 -3.87 -1.05 2.96
CA GLY A 285 -4.78 -0.78 1.85
C GLY A 285 -5.19 -2.08 1.16
N PHE A 286 -5.56 -2.01 -0.11
CA PHE A 286 -5.84 -3.24 -0.86
C PHE A 286 -4.53 -3.92 -1.29
N ASN A 287 -4.26 -5.09 -0.71
CA ASN A 287 -3.03 -5.85 -0.89
C ASN A 287 -3.30 -7.29 -1.35
N ALA A 288 -4.43 -7.53 -2.02
CA ALA A 288 -4.67 -8.78 -2.72
C ALA A 288 -3.81 -8.92 -3.98
N LYS A 289 -3.60 -10.16 -4.45
CA LYS A 289 -2.82 -10.39 -5.67
C LYS A 289 -3.59 -9.88 -6.91
N ILE A 290 -3.00 -8.93 -7.63
CA ILE A 290 -3.71 -8.16 -8.66
C ILE A 290 -4.32 -9.03 -9.76
N GLU A 291 -3.59 -10.05 -10.21
CA GLU A 291 -3.97 -10.87 -11.36
C GLU A 291 -5.09 -11.88 -11.05
N GLU A 292 -5.56 -11.91 -9.80
CA GLU A 292 -6.58 -12.81 -9.27
C GLU A 292 -7.95 -12.15 -9.06
N TYR A 293 -8.07 -10.86 -9.37
CA TYR A 293 -9.32 -10.11 -9.30
C TYR A 293 -9.66 -9.51 -10.67
N ASP A 294 -10.94 -9.54 -11.04
CA ASP A 294 -11.50 -8.75 -12.13
C ASP A 294 -11.81 -7.34 -11.63
N TYR A 295 -11.58 -6.32 -12.46
CA TYR A 295 -11.70 -4.91 -12.07
C TYR A 295 -12.70 -4.15 -12.93
N LYS A 296 -13.49 -3.30 -12.29
CA LYS A 296 -14.45 -2.41 -12.95
C LYS A 296 -14.36 -1.01 -12.37
N PHE A 297 -14.00 -0.04 -13.21
CA PHE A 297 -14.04 1.37 -12.85
C PHE A 297 -15.50 1.83 -12.70
N LEU A 298 -15.82 2.44 -11.56
CA LEU A 298 -17.14 2.99 -11.26
C LEU A 298 -17.19 4.52 -11.43
N GLY A 299 -16.04 5.15 -11.71
CA GLY A 299 -15.88 6.58 -11.93
C GLY A 299 -14.95 7.24 -10.91
N GLN A 300 -14.80 8.56 -11.03
CA GLN A 300 -14.09 9.41 -10.08
C GLN A 300 -15.10 10.30 -9.35
N LYS A 301 -14.88 10.57 -8.06
CA LYS A 301 -15.71 11.48 -7.25
C LYS A 301 -14.84 12.35 -6.34
N THR A 302 -15.40 13.45 -5.84
CA THR A 302 -14.83 14.15 -4.69
C THR A 302 -15.47 13.62 -3.42
N MET A 303 -14.67 13.09 -2.49
CA MET A 303 -15.11 12.41 -1.27
C MET A 303 -14.28 12.85 -0.07
N LEU A 304 -14.80 12.71 1.15
CA LEU A 304 -14.06 13.01 2.38
C LEU A 304 -13.14 11.85 2.73
N ALA A 305 -11.85 12.13 2.94
CA ALA A 305 -10.85 11.17 3.40
C ALA A 305 -9.92 11.80 4.45
N SER A 306 -9.34 10.97 5.33
CA SER A 306 -8.32 11.42 6.29
C SER A 306 -6.92 11.18 5.73
N VAL A 307 -6.38 12.19 5.04
CA VAL A 307 -5.02 12.14 4.41
C VAL A 307 -4.03 13.14 5.00
N ASN A 308 -4.49 13.98 5.93
CA ASN A 308 -3.67 14.86 6.76
C ASN A 308 -4.07 14.72 8.23
N ALA A 309 -4.11 13.48 8.72
CA ALA A 309 -4.37 13.15 10.12
C ALA A 309 -3.43 13.94 11.06
N ALA A 310 -4.01 14.68 12.02
CA ALA A 310 -3.36 15.54 12.98
C ALA A 310 -2.54 14.75 14.00
N HIS A 311 -3.09 13.66 14.54
CA HIS A 311 -2.47 12.89 15.60
C HIS A 311 -1.55 11.79 15.05
N SER A 312 -0.59 11.36 15.88
CA SER A 312 0.34 10.25 15.64
C SER A 312 1.13 10.05 16.95
N PRO A 313 0.83 9.04 17.80
CA PRO A 313 -0.23 8.03 17.65
C PRO A 313 -1.63 8.63 17.55
N GLU A 314 -2.55 7.88 16.94
CA GLU A 314 -3.95 8.25 16.81
C GLU A 314 -4.75 8.24 18.12
N ILE A 315 -5.84 9.03 18.17
CA ILE A 315 -6.70 9.15 19.35
C ILE A 315 -7.90 8.20 19.26
N THR A 316 -7.99 7.25 20.19
CA THR A 316 -9.16 6.36 20.37
C THR A 316 -10.47 7.14 20.44
N CYS A 317 -11.40 6.84 19.54
CA CYS A 317 -12.69 7.52 19.51
C CYS A 317 -13.55 7.18 20.74
N ALA A 318 -13.75 8.16 21.63
CA ALA A 318 -14.53 7.95 22.85
C ALA A 318 -16.04 7.79 22.63
N THR A 319 -16.54 8.02 21.41
CA THR A 319 -17.97 8.08 21.08
C THR A 319 -18.52 6.88 20.31
N ASP A 320 -17.68 5.95 19.87
CA ASP A 320 -18.07 4.70 19.18
C ASP A 320 -17.69 3.41 19.92
N GLY A 321 -17.15 3.53 21.13
CA GLY A 321 -16.61 2.41 21.91
C GLY A 321 -15.10 2.19 21.73
N GLY A 322 -14.42 2.97 20.88
CA GLY A 322 -13.00 2.87 20.55
C GLY A 322 -12.69 2.18 19.22
N ALA A 323 -13.70 2.00 18.36
CA ALA A 323 -13.58 1.27 17.10
C ALA A 323 -12.84 2.06 15.99
N SER A 324 -12.73 3.38 16.14
CA SER A 324 -12.03 4.27 15.18
C SER A 324 -11.07 5.24 15.87
N ALA A 325 -10.32 6.01 15.06
CA ALA A 325 -9.67 7.23 15.53
C ALA A 325 -10.59 8.45 15.38
N CYS A 326 -10.86 9.16 16.49
CA CYS A 326 -11.65 10.40 16.45
C CYS A 326 -11.41 11.29 17.69
N PRO A 327 -11.57 12.63 17.58
CA PRO A 327 -11.88 13.39 16.36
C PRO A 327 -10.63 13.65 15.51
N GLU A 328 -10.69 13.29 14.23
CA GLU A 328 -9.59 13.51 13.28
C GLU A 328 -10.04 14.35 12.06
N ASN A 329 -9.08 14.90 11.34
CA ASN A 329 -9.16 15.71 10.13
C ASN A 329 -9.67 14.87 8.95
N TRP A 330 -10.67 15.38 8.24
CA TRP A 330 -11.13 14.83 6.96
C TRP A 330 -11.19 15.96 5.93
N GLU A 331 -10.64 15.74 4.74
CA GLU A 331 -10.58 16.72 3.66
C GLU A 331 -11.20 16.16 2.37
N LEU A 332 -11.59 17.04 1.45
CA LEU A 332 -12.25 16.65 0.20
C LEU A 332 -11.19 16.28 -0.85
N ARG A 333 -11.09 14.98 -1.13
CA ARG A 333 -10.13 14.37 -2.07
C ARG A 333 -10.80 13.91 -3.36
N PRO A 334 -10.16 14.05 -4.53
CA PRO A 334 -10.57 13.34 -5.73
C PRO A 334 -10.17 11.86 -5.61
N VAL A 335 -11.15 10.96 -5.52
CA VAL A 335 -10.92 9.52 -5.43
C VAL A 335 -11.39 8.78 -6.68
N TYR A 336 -10.60 7.82 -7.12
CA TYR A 336 -11.02 6.81 -8.09
C TYR A 336 -11.77 5.69 -7.37
N ILE A 337 -12.92 5.28 -7.91
CA ILE A 337 -13.73 4.21 -7.34
C ILE A 337 -13.62 2.98 -8.24
N VAL A 338 -13.06 1.89 -7.72
CA VAL A 338 -12.88 0.62 -8.44
C VAL A 338 -13.59 -0.50 -7.69
N GLN A 339 -14.47 -1.21 -8.38
CA GLN A 339 -14.95 -2.51 -7.90
C GLN A 339 -13.93 -3.59 -8.27
N THR A 340 -13.52 -4.38 -7.28
CA THR A 340 -12.82 -5.65 -7.45
C THR A 340 -13.83 -6.79 -7.41
N THR A 341 -13.52 -7.95 -7.99
CA THR A 341 -14.33 -9.17 -7.88
C THR A 341 -13.40 -10.38 -8.02
N PRO A 342 -13.36 -11.32 -7.06
CA PRO A 342 -12.44 -12.47 -7.10
C PRO A 342 -12.62 -13.32 -8.37
N ARG A 343 -11.51 -13.71 -9.00
CA ARG A 343 -11.53 -14.65 -10.12
C ARG A 343 -11.61 -16.08 -9.58
N TRP A 344 -12.81 -16.51 -9.16
CA TRP A 344 -13.07 -17.88 -8.68
C TRP A 344 -12.78 -19.00 -9.71
N SER A 345 -12.39 -18.66 -10.94
CA SER A 345 -11.84 -19.59 -11.94
C SER A 345 -10.34 -19.88 -11.75
N SER A 346 -9.60 -18.97 -11.10
CA SER A 346 -8.13 -18.97 -10.91
C SER A 346 -7.74 -19.56 -9.54
N ASN A 347 -6.68 -19.06 -8.89
CA ASN A 347 -6.25 -19.52 -7.56
C ASN A 347 -7.23 -19.07 -6.46
N ASN A 348 -7.70 -17.81 -6.51
CA ASN A 348 -8.66 -17.25 -5.56
C ASN A 348 -10.10 -17.81 -5.68
N ARG A 349 -10.23 -19.12 -5.48
CA ARG A 349 -11.48 -19.89 -5.38
C ARG A 349 -12.13 -19.82 -4.00
N GLN A 350 -11.45 -19.20 -3.04
CA GLN A 350 -11.77 -19.29 -1.61
C GLN A 350 -12.12 -17.95 -0.97
N ALA A 351 -12.04 -16.83 -1.72
CA ALA A 351 -12.51 -15.53 -1.25
C ALA A 351 -13.91 -15.59 -0.66
N LEU A 352 -14.04 -15.02 0.54
CA LEU A 352 -15.28 -14.97 1.32
C LEU A 352 -16.21 -13.84 0.86
N HIS A 353 -15.64 -12.70 0.45
CA HIS A 353 -16.38 -11.58 -0.15
C HIS A 353 -16.83 -11.90 -1.60
N SER A 354 -17.95 -11.31 -2.02
CA SER A 354 -18.39 -11.33 -3.43
C SER A 354 -17.71 -10.24 -4.27
N LYS A 355 -17.31 -9.14 -3.63
CA LYS A 355 -16.65 -7.97 -4.24
C LYS A 355 -16.15 -7.04 -3.13
N SER A 356 -15.16 -6.21 -3.48
CA SER A 356 -14.72 -5.09 -2.64
C SER A 356 -14.78 -3.81 -3.49
N ILE A 357 -15.04 -2.66 -2.87
CA ILE A 357 -15.06 -1.34 -3.50
C ILE A 357 -13.93 -0.52 -2.90
N LEU A 358 -12.93 -0.24 -3.72
CA LEU A 358 -11.76 0.55 -3.35
C LEU A 358 -12.01 2.02 -3.68
N TYR A 359 -11.61 2.89 -2.77
CA TYR A 359 -11.67 4.35 -2.94
C TYR A 359 -10.25 4.89 -2.86
N ILE A 360 -9.59 5.02 -4.02
CA ILE A 360 -8.16 5.31 -4.14
C ILE A 360 -7.94 6.80 -4.35
N ASP A 361 -7.11 7.44 -3.52
CA ASP A 361 -6.74 8.85 -3.67
C ASP A 361 -5.92 9.09 -4.95
N ASN A 362 -6.20 10.16 -5.70
CA ASN A 362 -5.53 10.40 -6.99
C ASN A 362 -4.09 10.96 -6.89
N GLU A 363 -3.62 11.35 -5.69
CA GLU A 363 -2.27 11.89 -5.47
C GLU A 363 -1.42 10.88 -4.70
N MET A 364 -1.92 10.34 -3.59
CA MET A 364 -1.27 9.28 -2.79
C MET A 364 -1.29 7.90 -3.48
N TRP A 365 -2.34 7.57 -4.23
CA TRP A 365 -2.64 6.22 -4.74
C TRP A 365 -2.89 5.15 -3.66
N PHE A 366 -3.00 5.53 -2.39
CA PHE A 366 -3.46 4.69 -1.28
C PHE A 366 -5.00 4.70 -1.19
N GLU A 367 -5.63 3.63 -0.66
CA GLU A 367 -7.04 3.62 -0.24
C GLU A 367 -7.23 4.24 1.15
N PRO A 368 -7.76 5.47 1.32
CA PRO A 368 -8.26 5.92 2.63
C PRO A 368 -9.36 5.01 3.22
N TYR A 369 -10.10 4.25 2.40
CA TYR A 369 -11.03 3.22 2.87
C TYR A 369 -11.44 2.21 1.78
N VAL A 370 -11.87 1.02 2.23
CA VAL A 370 -12.38 -0.09 1.41
C VAL A 370 -13.71 -0.60 1.98
N ASP A 371 -14.69 -0.87 1.11
CA ASP A 371 -15.99 -1.46 1.49
C ASP A 371 -16.14 -2.86 0.86
N GLU A 372 -16.36 -3.88 1.69
CA GLU A 372 -16.47 -5.27 1.25
C GLU A 372 -17.88 -5.81 1.40
N TYR A 373 -18.29 -6.68 0.48
CA TYR A 373 -19.65 -7.19 0.42
C TYR A 373 -19.68 -8.72 0.43
N ASP A 374 -20.61 -9.29 1.17
CA ASP A 374 -20.77 -10.74 1.27
C ASP A 374 -21.44 -11.37 0.03
N ALA A 375 -21.66 -12.68 0.07
CA ALA A 375 -22.33 -13.44 -0.99
C ALA A 375 -23.82 -13.08 -1.22
N ARG A 376 -24.47 -12.32 -0.33
CA ARG A 376 -25.81 -11.74 -0.53
C ARG A 376 -25.76 -10.38 -1.21
N GLY A 377 -24.59 -9.75 -1.27
CA GLY A 377 -24.39 -8.38 -1.71
C GLY A 377 -24.69 -7.34 -0.63
N GLU A 378 -24.78 -7.77 0.64
CA GLU A 378 -24.89 -6.89 1.81
C GLU A 378 -23.49 -6.42 2.21
N LEU A 379 -23.36 -5.20 2.76
CA LEU A 379 -22.07 -4.71 3.27
C LEU A 379 -21.64 -5.64 4.43
N TRP A 380 -20.39 -6.07 4.40
CA TRP A 380 -19.82 -7.01 5.38
C TRP A 380 -18.71 -6.37 6.19
N GLN A 381 -17.66 -5.88 5.52
CA GLN A 381 -16.55 -5.20 6.19
C GLN A 381 -16.33 -3.80 5.65
N ASN A 382 -15.84 -2.92 6.52
CA ASN A 382 -15.28 -1.63 6.15
C ASN A 382 -13.89 -1.51 6.76
N HIS A 383 -12.92 -1.15 5.93
CA HIS A 383 -11.55 -0.85 6.34
C HIS A 383 -11.32 0.65 6.16
N ILE A 384 -10.74 1.33 7.16
CA ILE A 384 -10.42 2.77 7.16
C ILE A 384 -8.94 2.94 7.50
N TYR A 385 -8.26 3.83 6.79
CA TYR A 385 -6.85 4.16 7.01
C TYR A 385 -6.70 5.67 7.22
N TRP A 386 -6.14 6.05 8.36
CA TRP A 386 -5.79 7.43 8.67
C TRP A 386 -4.38 7.70 8.15
N LEU A 387 -4.29 8.53 7.12
CA LEU A 387 -3.07 8.84 6.38
C LEU A 387 -2.58 10.25 6.75
N THR A 388 -1.27 10.49 6.65
CA THR A 388 -0.68 11.82 6.84
C THR A 388 0.51 12.07 5.91
N TYR A 389 0.66 13.29 5.39
CA TYR A 389 1.69 13.66 4.41
C TYR A 389 2.71 14.66 4.99
N ARG A 390 3.86 14.15 5.46
CA ARG A 390 4.82 14.84 6.35
C ARG A 390 6.28 14.47 6.11
N ASP A 391 7.22 15.22 6.67
CA ASP A 391 8.67 14.92 6.66
C ASP A 391 9.09 13.88 7.72
N ARG A 392 8.14 13.34 8.48
CA ARG A 392 8.34 12.45 9.64
C ARG A 392 7.02 11.73 10.02
N PRO A 393 7.06 10.53 10.61
CA PRO A 393 5.85 9.79 11.02
C PRO A 393 5.21 10.33 12.30
N VAL A 394 6.01 10.78 13.27
CA VAL A 394 5.56 11.44 14.51
C VAL A 394 6.17 12.84 14.65
N PRO A 395 5.47 13.82 15.25
CA PRO A 395 5.97 15.19 15.38
C PRO A 395 7.33 15.29 16.09
N ASP A 396 7.61 14.40 17.05
CA ASP A 396 8.81 14.40 17.88
C ASP A 396 9.92 13.42 17.43
N ALA A 397 9.84 12.93 16.18
CA ALA A 397 10.83 12.03 15.57
C ALA A 397 12.25 12.64 15.51
N ARG A 398 13.26 11.76 15.59
CA ARG A 398 14.69 12.09 15.67
C ARG A 398 15.56 11.29 14.70
N VAL A 399 15.08 10.13 14.23
CA VAL A 399 15.79 9.24 13.30
C VAL A 399 15.07 9.20 11.95
N ALA A 400 13.76 8.94 11.95
CA ALA A 400 12.90 8.92 10.77
C ALA A 400 12.49 10.34 10.34
N ILE A 401 13.49 11.15 9.95
CA ILE A 401 13.30 12.50 9.38
C ILE A 401 13.77 12.47 7.92
N TYR A 402 12.87 12.77 6.99
CA TYR A 402 13.09 12.65 5.56
C TYR A 402 13.38 14.01 4.92
N PRO A 403 14.19 14.07 3.83
CA PRO A 403 14.56 15.32 3.17
C PRO A 403 13.41 15.96 2.35
N PHE A 404 12.28 15.28 2.24
CA PHE A 404 11.04 15.72 1.60
C PHE A 404 9.86 15.01 2.29
N LYS A 405 8.62 15.48 2.05
CA LYS A 405 7.43 14.83 2.61
C LYS A 405 7.20 13.44 2.01
N ARG A 406 6.72 12.50 2.84
CA ARG A 406 6.21 11.17 2.49
C ARG A 406 4.80 10.98 3.05
N GLU A 407 4.09 9.99 2.53
CA GLU A 407 2.87 9.44 3.10
C GLU A 407 3.18 8.41 4.21
N PHE A 408 2.34 8.37 5.25
CA PHE A 408 2.37 7.37 6.32
C PHE A 408 0.94 7.00 6.72
N VAL A 409 0.71 5.73 7.10
CA VAL A 409 -0.52 5.30 7.80
C VAL A 409 -0.29 5.48 9.30
N VAL A 410 -1.06 6.33 9.98
CA VAL A 410 -0.93 6.61 11.42
C VAL A 410 -1.97 5.92 12.31
N GLY A 411 -3.04 5.43 11.68
CA GLY A 411 -4.02 4.54 12.30
C GLY A 411 -4.74 3.74 11.22
N ALA A 412 -5.31 2.60 11.58
CA ALA A 412 -6.16 1.81 10.70
C ALA A 412 -7.23 1.08 11.49
N ALA A 413 -8.45 0.98 10.97
CA ALA A 413 -9.55 0.21 11.56
C ALA A 413 -10.14 -0.74 10.51
N SER A 414 -10.51 -1.95 10.94
CA SER A 414 -11.40 -2.81 10.18
C SER A 414 -12.61 -3.15 11.05
N THR A 415 -13.82 -3.05 10.49
CA THR A 415 -15.08 -3.38 11.18
C THR A 415 -15.90 -4.35 10.34
N ASP A 416 -16.28 -5.49 10.91
CA ASP A 416 -17.42 -6.27 10.45
C ASP A 416 -18.71 -5.54 10.85
N VAL A 417 -19.38 -4.91 9.88
CA VAL A 417 -20.57 -4.09 10.13
C VAL A 417 -21.81 -4.92 10.50
N GLN A 418 -21.77 -6.24 10.26
CA GLN A 418 -22.88 -7.16 10.53
C GLN A 418 -22.85 -7.68 11.98
N SER A 419 -21.66 -7.99 12.53
CA SER A 419 -21.50 -8.33 13.95
C SER A 419 -21.19 -7.11 14.85
N GLY A 420 -20.71 -6.02 14.25
CA GLY A 420 -20.21 -4.82 14.94
C GLY A 420 -18.86 -5.02 15.63
N LEU A 421 -18.11 -6.07 15.26
CA LEU A 421 -16.75 -6.36 15.74
C LEU A 421 -15.74 -5.53 14.93
N ALA A 422 -14.84 -4.85 15.62
CA ALA A 422 -13.85 -3.96 15.02
C ALA A 422 -12.47 -4.14 15.64
N THR A 423 -11.42 -3.99 14.84
CA THR A 423 -10.02 -4.03 15.28
C THR A 423 -9.35 -2.71 14.91
N MET A 424 -9.14 -1.85 15.91
CA MET A 424 -8.51 -0.54 15.74
C MET A 424 -7.02 -0.62 16.06
N CYS A 425 -6.18 -0.22 15.10
CA CYS A 425 -4.72 -0.26 15.16
C CYS A 425 -4.11 1.15 15.16
N TYR A 426 -3.09 1.37 15.97
CA TYR A 426 -2.40 2.65 16.18
C TYR A 426 -0.93 2.54 15.73
N LEU A 427 -0.49 3.45 14.85
CA LEU A 427 0.80 3.41 14.16
C LEU A 427 1.52 4.77 14.36
N PRO A 428 2.27 5.01 15.45
CA PRO A 428 2.82 4.05 16.42
C PRO A 428 1.79 3.51 17.41
N GLY A 429 2.11 2.35 18.02
CA GLY A 429 1.32 1.83 19.13
C GLY A 429 1.36 2.77 20.33
N LYS A 430 0.24 2.99 21.02
CA LYS A 430 0.11 4.07 22.04
C LYS A 430 1.16 3.97 23.15
N ASN A 431 1.54 2.74 23.51
CA ASN A 431 2.45 2.43 24.62
C ASN A 431 3.82 1.92 24.16
N THR A 432 4.20 2.14 22.89
CA THR A 432 5.47 1.63 22.34
C THR A 432 6.71 2.23 23.01
N PRO A 433 7.80 1.45 23.19
CA PRO A 433 9.12 2.00 23.51
C PRO A 433 9.77 2.76 22.34
N GLU A 434 9.42 2.43 21.09
CA GLU A 434 10.01 3.00 19.87
C GLU A 434 8.95 3.82 19.12
N ARG A 435 8.76 5.07 19.57
CA ARG A 435 7.65 5.93 19.13
C ARG A 435 7.72 6.45 17.70
N GLU A 436 8.81 6.25 16.98
CA GLU A 436 8.91 6.69 15.58
C GLU A 436 8.22 5.74 14.60
N CYS A 437 8.16 4.44 14.94
CA CYS A 437 7.55 3.31 14.22
C CYS A 437 7.89 3.10 12.74
N TRP A 438 7.71 4.09 11.85
CA TRP A 438 7.85 3.96 10.40
C TRP A 438 9.23 4.36 9.88
N TYR A 439 9.95 3.39 9.35
CA TYR A 439 11.14 3.58 8.53
C TYR A 439 10.81 3.20 7.09
N ILE A 440 10.85 4.17 6.16
CA ILE A 440 10.42 4.01 4.75
C ILE A 440 11.56 4.48 3.85
N ASN A 441 12.00 3.61 2.95
CA ASN A 441 13.09 3.83 2.00
C ASN A 441 14.38 4.23 2.74
N MET A 442 14.77 3.44 3.75
CA MET A 442 15.92 3.69 4.63
C MET A 442 16.92 2.52 4.71
N GLY A 443 16.63 1.37 4.09
CA GLY A 443 17.38 0.12 4.30
C GLY A 443 17.18 -0.43 5.71
N ALA A 444 15.98 -0.25 6.28
CA ALA A 444 15.62 -0.72 7.62
C ALA A 444 15.46 -2.24 7.67
N VAL A 445 15.04 -2.85 6.55
CA VAL A 445 14.92 -4.29 6.33
C VAL A 445 15.56 -4.71 5.01
N GLY A 446 16.03 -5.95 4.96
CA GLY A 446 16.62 -6.57 3.77
C GLY A 446 16.08 -7.99 3.53
N ARG A 447 16.46 -8.60 2.40
CA ARG A 447 15.96 -9.93 1.99
C ARG A 447 16.19 -11.06 2.99
N ASP A 448 17.12 -10.92 3.93
CA ASP A 448 17.38 -11.88 5.01
C ASP A 448 16.31 -11.85 6.11
N PHE A 449 15.66 -10.70 6.34
CA PHE A 449 14.48 -10.58 7.19
C PHE A 449 13.31 -11.42 6.65
N PHE A 450 13.13 -11.46 5.33
CA PHE A 450 12.05 -12.19 4.67
C PHE A 450 12.42 -13.66 4.45
N THR A 451 12.74 -14.36 5.54
CA THR A 451 13.06 -15.80 5.54
C THR A 451 12.38 -16.54 6.69
N THR A 452 12.00 -17.80 6.46
CA THR A 452 11.41 -18.66 7.52
C THR A 452 12.33 -18.76 8.73
N ASP A 453 13.64 -18.79 8.51
CA ASP A 453 14.63 -18.97 9.56
C ASP A 453 14.82 -17.68 10.37
N ALA A 454 14.64 -16.49 9.78
CA ALA A 454 14.62 -15.23 10.52
C ALA A 454 13.35 -15.13 11.39
N MET A 455 12.18 -15.44 10.83
CA MET A 455 10.92 -15.52 11.57
C MET A 455 10.99 -16.49 12.77
N VAL A 456 11.56 -17.69 12.56
CA VAL A 456 11.74 -18.68 13.65
C VAL A 456 12.76 -18.22 14.69
N ARG A 457 13.83 -17.50 14.30
CA ARG A 457 14.82 -16.93 15.24
C ARG A 457 14.30 -15.72 16.04
N ALA A 458 13.24 -15.07 15.56
CA ALA A 458 12.61 -13.94 16.26
C ALA A 458 11.58 -14.38 17.32
N ALA A 459 11.25 -15.67 17.40
CA ALA A 459 10.47 -16.22 18.49
C ALA A 459 11.32 -16.37 19.78
N PRO A 460 10.80 -15.97 20.96
CA PRO A 460 11.51 -16.02 22.23
C PRO A 460 11.55 -17.40 22.91
#